data_AF-A0A6P8DE34-F1
#
_entry.id   AF-A0A6P8DE34-F1
#
_cell.length_a   1.000
_cell.length_b   1.000
_cell.length_c   1.000
_cell.angle_alpha   90.00
_cell.angle_beta   90.00
_cell.angle_gamma   90.00
#
_symmetry.space_group_name_H-M   'P 1'
#
loop_
_entity.id
_entity.type
_entity.pdbx_description
1 polymer ?
#
loop_
_entity_poly.entity_id
_entity_poly.type
_entity_poly.pdbx_seq_one_letter_code
_entity_poly.pdbx_strand_id
1 'polypeptide(L)'
;MPRSVALFRFRKTTRHFKSYHGDWFNELRNKLLPRLSRSLSCSATSLDELFAHVAALLCHFQTYYTALDRAATPDQVPFLLNPPWRGPLEKAFLFLGDLHPYLFTNLLRSFLDNADGYGDSFKDYELDVEKQWQMETVWKNPSESLKPRIEEIERGLRLMVPALLGRLKAAQMRFVDCVAAKWPENDGNERAAVVRVAAVAEMEELARVFKDVNRLRRSTISEIVAAMTTYEAALFLQALAQFVVGLRNLDLAHKSGQ
;
A
#
# COMPACT_ATOMS: atom_id res chain seq x y z
N MET A 1 21.48 8.41 -35.74
CA MET A 1 20.61 7.73 -34.74
C MET A 1 21.31 7.71 -33.40
N PRO A 2 20.78 8.33 -32.33
CA PRO A 2 21.44 8.28 -31.04
C PRO A 2 21.17 6.91 -30.39
N ARG A 3 22.25 6.15 -30.17
CA ARG A 3 22.21 4.92 -29.36
C ARG A 3 21.80 5.30 -27.94
N SER A 4 20.69 4.73 -27.47
CA SER A 4 20.28 4.82 -26.07
C SER A 4 21.37 4.16 -25.20
N VAL A 5 22.18 4.98 -24.53
CA VAL A 5 23.08 4.50 -23.49
C VAL A 5 22.20 4.14 -22.30
N ALA A 6 21.93 2.84 -22.14
CA ALA A 6 21.25 2.34 -20.97
C ALA A 6 22.14 2.62 -19.76
N LEU A 7 21.84 3.72 -19.05
CA LEU A 7 22.62 4.22 -17.91
C LEU A 7 22.79 3.17 -16.81
N PHE A 8 21.93 2.15 -16.79
CA PHE A 8 22.05 1.02 -15.90
C PHE A 8 21.36 -0.24 -16.46
N ARG A 9 21.88 -1.44 -16.14
CA ARG A 9 21.33 -2.75 -16.54
C ARG A 9 20.10 -3.16 -15.69
N PHE A 10 19.13 -2.27 -15.56
CA PHE A 10 18.00 -2.36 -14.61
C PHE A 10 16.89 -3.39 -14.88
N ARG A 11 16.90 -4.06 -16.05
CA ARG A 11 15.68 -4.70 -16.60
C ARG A 11 15.36 -6.10 -16.10
N LYS A 12 16.30 -6.85 -15.51
CA LYS A 12 16.06 -8.28 -15.19
C LYS A 12 15.23 -8.48 -13.91
N THR A 13 15.62 -7.87 -12.81
CA THR A 13 14.96 -7.99 -11.50
C THR A 13 13.62 -7.25 -11.41
N THR A 14 13.45 -6.15 -12.15
CA THR A 14 12.17 -5.42 -12.27
C THR A 14 11.09 -6.28 -12.91
N ARG A 15 11.45 -7.13 -13.89
CA ARG A 15 10.51 -8.10 -14.48
C ARG A 15 10.04 -9.13 -13.45
N HIS A 16 10.92 -9.58 -12.57
CA HIS A 16 10.57 -10.54 -11.52
C HIS A 16 9.57 -9.94 -10.52
N PHE A 17 9.82 -8.74 -10.01
CA PHE A 17 8.88 -8.11 -9.08
C PHE A 17 7.55 -7.74 -9.75
N LYS A 18 7.57 -7.27 -11.01
CA LYS A 18 6.36 -7.02 -11.79
C LYS A 18 5.49 -8.28 -11.94
N SER A 19 6.09 -9.41 -12.25
CA SER A 19 5.36 -10.69 -12.36
C SER A 19 4.77 -11.08 -11.01
N TYR A 20 5.59 -11.04 -9.96
CA TYR A 20 5.14 -11.30 -8.59
C TYR A 20 3.97 -10.42 -8.17
N HIS A 21 4.02 -9.11 -8.46
CA HIS A 21 2.91 -8.19 -8.17
C HIS A 21 1.62 -8.58 -8.91
N GLY A 22 1.75 -9.00 -10.17
CA GLY A 22 0.63 -9.53 -10.95
C GLY A 22 -0.02 -10.75 -10.30
N ASP A 23 0.80 -11.73 -9.91
CA ASP A 23 0.36 -12.96 -9.26
C ASP A 23 -0.27 -12.67 -7.89
N TRP A 24 0.40 -11.84 -7.08
CA TRP A 24 -0.09 -11.39 -5.78
C TRP A 24 -1.46 -10.69 -5.90
N PHE A 25 -1.61 -9.81 -6.89
CA PHE A 25 -2.87 -9.09 -7.11
C PHE A 25 -3.98 -10.03 -7.57
N ASN A 26 -3.66 -10.99 -8.46
CA ASN A 26 -4.62 -11.99 -8.91
C ASN A 26 -5.09 -12.90 -7.77
N GLU A 27 -4.19 -13.31 -6.88
CA GLU A 27 -4.52 -14.08 -5.69
C GLU A 27 -5.47 -13.29 -4.75
N LEU A 28 -5.16 -12.02 -4.51
CA LEU A 28 -6.01 -11.11 -3.73
C LEU A 28 -7.42 -11.02 -4.33
N ARG A 29 -7.50 -10.66 -5.62
CA ARG A 29 -8.76 -10.38 -6.33
C ARG A 29 -9.62 -11.63 -6.52
N ASN A 30 -9.02 -12.73 -6.97
CA ASN A 30 -9.77 -13.87 -7.49
C ASN A 30 -10.03 -14.94 -6.43
N LYS A 31 -9.30 -14.94 -5.31
CA LYS A 31 -9.40 -15.99 -4.29
C LYS A 31 -9.64 -15.43 -2.90
N LEU A 32 -8.72 -14.62 -2.36
CA LEU A 32 -8.79 -14.23 -0.95
C LEU A 32 -9.98 -13.31 -0.65
N LEU A 33 -10.17 -12.25 -1.45
CA LEU A 33 -11.30 -11.34 -1.27
C LEU A 33 -12.67 -12.06 -1.43
N PRO A 34 -12.93 -12.82 -2.52
CA PRO A 34 -14.19 -13.55 -2.65
C PRO A 34 -14.45 -14.57 -1.53
N ARG A 35 -13.41 -15.24 -1.02
CA ARG A 35 -13.54 -16.18 0.11
C ARG A 35 -13.98 -15.46 1.39
N LEU A 36 -13.33 -14.35 1.73
CA LEU A 36 -13.69 -13.56 2.90
C LEU A 36 -15.10 -12.98 2.77
N SER A 37 -15.46 -12.45 1.61
CA SER A 37 -16.82 -11.96 1.35
C SER A 37 -17.89 -13.04 1.51
N ARG A 38 -17.63 -14.26 1.04
CA ARG A 38 -18.55 -15.38 1.22
C ARG A 38 -18.68 -15.79 2.69
N SER A 39 -17.55 -15.83 3.40
CA SER A 39 -17.48 -16.15 4.82
C SER A 39 -18.29 -15.15 5.66
N LEU A 40 -18.15 -13.85 5.38
CA LEU A 40 -18.96 -12.80 6.01
C LEU A 40 -20.45 -12.85 5.64
N SER A 41 -20.79 -13.38 4.46
CA SER A 41 -22.17 -13.47 4.00
C SER A 41 -22.89 -14.76 4.44
N CYS A 42 -22.16 -15.74 4.96
CA CYS A 42 -22.69 -17.06 5.28
C CYS A 42 -22.83 -17.23 6.79
N SER A 43 -24.07 -17.36 7.27
CA SER A 43 -24.41 -17.55 8.68
C SER A 43 -23.88 -18.86 9.28
N ALA A 44 -23.50 -19.82 8.44
CA ALA A 44 -22.91 -21.09 8.87
C ALA A 44 -21.39 -21.01 9.10
N THR A 45 -20.74 -19.89 8.78
CA THR A 45 -19.29 -19.74 8.97
C THR A 45 -18.97 -19.72 10.46
N SER A 46 -18.07 -20.61 10.89
CA SER A 46 -17.54 -20.59 12.24
C SER A 46 -16.58 -19.41 12.47
N LEU A 47 -16.43 -18.99 13.73
CA LEU A 47 -15.49 -17.92 14.08
C LEU A 47 -14.03 -18.31 13.77
N ASP A 48 -13.66 -19.58 13.94
CA ASP A 48 -12.33 -20.10 13.62
C ASP A 48 -12.03 -20.04 12.11
N GLU A 49 -13.04 -20.34 11.28
CA GLU A 49 -12.91 -20.23 9.83
C GLU A 49 -12.77 -18.77 9.39
N LEU A 50 -13.56 -17.85 9.96
CA LEU A 50 -13.43 -16.42 9.70
C LEU A 50 -12.04 -15.90 10.12
N PHE A 51 -11.56 -16.33 11.29
CA PHE A 51 -10.22 -16.00 11.78
C PHE A 51 -9.13 -16.49 10.80
N ALA A 52 -9.24 -17.72 10.30
CA ALA A 52 -8.30 -18.24 9.30
C ALA A 52 -8.29 -17.39 8.01
N HIS A 53 -9.45 -16.93 7.56
CA HIS A 53 -9.54 -16.02 6.40
C HIS A 53 -8.92 -14.65 6.67
N VAL A 54 -9.15 -14.06 7.85
CA VAL A 54 -8.54 -12.80 8.30
C VAL A 54 -7.01 -12.94 8.33
N ALA A 55 -6.51 -14.00 8.98
CA ALA A 55 -5.08 -14.26 9.08
C ALA A 55 -4.43 -14.46 7.70
N ALA A 56 -5.08 -15.20 6.80
CA ALA A 56 -4.61 -15.38 5.43
C ALA A 56 -4.50 -14.06 4.67
N LEU A 57 -5.50 -13.18 4.80
CA LEU A 57 -5.52 -11.89 4.10
C LEU A 57 -4.49 -10.91 4.68
N LEU A 58 -4.35 -10.83 6.01
CA LEU A 58 -3.29 -10.04 6.64
C LEU A 58 -1.90 -10.54 6.21
N CYS A 59 -1.67 -11.85 6.26
CA CYS A 59 -0.43 -12.47 5.80
C CYS A 59 -0.15 -12.14 4.32
N HIS A 60 -1.18 -12.11 3.47
CA HIS A 60 -1.05 -11.73 2.07
C HIS A 60 -0.54 -10.30 1.89
N PHE A 61 -1.02 -9.34 2.68
CA PHE A 61 -0.48 -7.97 2.68
C PHE A 61 0.93 -7.89 3.26
N GLN A 62 1.22 -8.63 4.34
CA GLN A 62 2.56 -8.63 4.96
C GLN A 62 3.63 -9.24 4.05
N THR A 63 3.31 -10.32 3.34
CA THR A 63 4.21 -10.99 2.39
C THR A 63 4.53 -10.10 1.20
N TYR A 64 3.57 -9.29 0.74
CA TYR A 64 3.81 -8.28 -0.29
C TYR A 64 4.86 -7.25 0.12
N TYR A 65 4.74 -6.66 1.31
CA TYR A 65 5.74 -5.69 1.79
C TYR A 65 7.10 -6.35 2.05
N THR A 66 7.12 -7.63 2.45
CA THR A 66 8.35 -8.40 2.57
C THR A 66 9.01 -8.66 1.21
N ALA A 67 8.21 -8.91 0.16
CA ALA A 67 8.72 -9.05 -1.20
C ALA A 67 9.23 -7.71 -1.75
N LEU A 68 8.54 -6.59 -1.46
CA LEU A 68 9.01 -5.24 -1.78
C LEU A 68 10.36 -4.94 -1.10
N ASP A 69 10.51 -5.30 0.18
CA ASP A 69 11.78 -5.15 0.91
C ASP A 69 12.92 -5.90 0.23
N ARG A 70 12.67 -7.14 -0.19
CA ARG A 70 13.66 -7.96 -0.91
C ARG A 70 14.01 -7.38 -2.28
N ALA A 71 13.05 -6.78 -2.97
CA ALA A 71 13.26 -6.15 -4.27
C ALA A 71 13.99 -4.81 -4.18
N ALA A 72 13.97 -4.13 -3.02
CA ALA A 72 14.55 -2.81 -2.80
C ALA A 72 16.09 -2.84 -2.70
N THR A 73 16.74 -3.09 -3.84
CA THR A 73 18.18 -2.89 -4.01
C THR A 73 18.45 -1.49 -4.58
N PRO A 74 19.68 -0.95 -4.44
CA PRO A 74 20.03 0.36 -5.01
C PRO A 74 19.74 0.45 -6.51
N ASP A 75 19.96 -0.65 -7.25
CA ASP A 75 19.68 -0.73 -8.68
C ASP A 75 18.18 -0.77 -9.03
N GLN A 76 17.31 -1.05 -8.07
CA GLN A 76 15.89 -1.30 -8.32
C GLN A 76 14.99 -0.23 -7.71
N VAL A 77 15.46 0.46 -6.67
CA VAL A 77 14.66 1.46 -5.96
C VAL A 77 14.07 2.54 -6.89
N PRO A 78 14.73 3.03 -7.96
CA PRO A 78 14.09 4.00 -8.86
C PRO A 78 12.82 3.45 -9.55
N PHE A 79 12.81 2.16 -9.90
CA PHE A 79 11.65 1.51 -10.51
C PHE A 79 10.57 1.18 -9.50
N LEU A 80 10.95 0.93 -8.25
CA LEU A 80 9.98 0.68 -7.18
C LEU A 80 9.31 1.97 -6.73
N LEU A 81 10.03 3.10 -6.75
CA LEU A 81 9.49 4.43 -6.49
C LEU A 81 8.56 4.93 -7.61
N ASN A 82 8.81 4.51 -8.86
CA ASN A 82 7.94 4.78 -10.00
C ASN A 82 7.57 3.47 -10.74
N PRO A 83 6.67 2.65 -10.17
CA PRO A 83 6.38 1.31 -10.67
C PRO A 83 5.69 1.37 -12.05
N PRO A 84 6.32 0.83 -13.12
CA PRO A 84 5.74 0.85 -14.46
C PRO A 84 4.56 -0.12 -14.63
N TRP A 85 4.26 -0.97 -13.64
CA TRP A 85 3.16 -1.94 -13.66
C TRP A 85 1.89 -1.45 -12.96
N ARG A 86 1.94 -0.29 -12.30
CA ARG A 86 0.78 0.36 -11.68
C ARG A 86 0.10 1.29 -12.68
N GLY A 87 -1.24 1.35 -12.66
CA GLY A 87 -2.02 2.28 -13.46
C GLY A 87 -1.94 3.73 -12.96
N PRO A 88 -2.42 4.71 -13.74
CA PRO A 88 -2.38 6.12 -13.36
C PRO A 88 -3.12 6.43 -12.05
N LEU A 89 -4.31 5.83 -11.83
CA LEU A 89 -5.06 6.04 -10.60
C LEU A 89 -4.33 5.42 -9.41
N GLU A 90 -3.81 4.19 -9.56
CA GLU A 90 -2.98 3.58 -8.52
C GLU A 90 -1.80 4.49 -8.15
N LYS A 91 -1.14 5.09 -9.14
CA LYS A 91 0.00 6.00 -8.95
C LYS A 91 -0.34 7.24 -8.14
N ALA A 92 -1.56 7.77 -8.23
CA ALA A 92 -2.00 8.93 -7.47
C ALA A 92 -2.01 8.69 -5.94
N PHE A 93 -2.15 7.43 -5.51
CA PHE A 93 -2.15 7.03 -4.11
C PHE A 93 -0.79 6.50 -3.61
N LEU A 94 0.23 6.46 -4.46
CA LEU A 94 1.55 5.97 -4.05
C LEU A 94 2.30 7.04 -3.26
N PHE A 95 2.68 6.68 -2.05
CA PHE A 95 3.64 7.37 -1.23
C PHE A 95 4.89 6.49 -1.16
N LEU A 96 6.03 6.90 -1.72
CA LEU A 96 7.26 6.07 -1.69
C LEU A 96 7.04 4.64 -2.21
N GLY A 97 6.43 4.55 -3.41
CA GLY A 97 6.25 3.33 -4.20
C GLY A 97 5.07 2.42 -3.85
N ASP A 98 4.34 2.68 -2.76
CA ASP A 98 3.10 1.96 -2.42
C ASP A 98 2.16 2.83 -1.57
N LEU A 99 1.05 2.28 -1.08
CA LEU A 99 0.02 3.01 -0.31
C LEU A 99 0.63 3.82 0.84
N HIS A 100 0.07 5.00 1.07
CA HIS A 100 0.42 5.82 2.23
C HIS A 100 -0.03 5.10 3.53
N PRO A 101 0.80 4.99 4.60
CA PRO A 101 0.39 4.34 5.85
C PRO A 101 -0.91 4.88 6.48
N TYR A 102 -1.11 6.22 6.46
CA TYR A 102 -2.40 6.84 6.85
C TYR A 102 -3.61 6.35 6.06
N LEU A 103 -3.47 5.75 4.89
CA LEU A 103 -4.61 5.21 4.17
C LEU A 103 -5.31 4.13 5.00
N PHE A 104 -4.55 3.33 5.76
CA PHE A 104 -5.10 2.30 6.62
C PHE A 104 -5.93 2.91 7.77
N THR A 105 -5.40 3.96 8.43
CA THR A 105 -6.11 4.63 9.52
C THR A 105 -7.28 5.45 9.01
N ASN A 106 -7.14 6.15 7.88
CA ASN A 106 -8.21 6.94 7.26
C ASN A 106 -9.37 6.07 6.79
N LEU A 107 -9.07 4.91 6.19
CA LEU A 107 -10.09 3.94 5.83
C LEU A 107 -10.85 3.47 7.07
N LEU A 108 -10.15 3.17 8.16
CA LEU A 108 -10.77 2.77 9.41
C LEU A 108 -11.62 3.89 10.04
N ARG A 109 -11.09 5.12 10.08
CA ARG A 109 -11.84 6.30 10.52
C ARG A 109 -13.12 6.50 9.71
N SER A 110 -13.09 6.25 8.41
CA SER A 110 -14.30 6.33 7.59
C SER A 110 -15.42 5.38 8.06
N PHE A 111 -15.11 4.24 8.67
CA PHE A 111 -16.15 3.38 9.27
C PHE A 111 -16.66 3.96 10.59
N LEU A 112 -15.76 4.44 11.44
CA LEU A 112 -16.10 4.98 12.75
C LEU A 112 -16.90 6.29 12.64
N ASP A 113 -16.48 7.21 11.78
CA ASP A 113 -17.12 8.52 11.61
C ASP A 113 -18.51 8.39 10.96
N ASN A 114 -18.67 7.43 10.04
CA ASN A 114 -19.98 7.14 9.45
C ASN A 114 -20.94 6.52 10.48
N ALA A 115 -20.46 5.76 11.45
CA ALA A 115 -21.30 5.20 12.51
C ALA A 115 -21.88 6.27 13.44
N ASP A 116 -21.12 7.34 13.68
CA ASP A 116 -21.52 8.46 14.55
C ASP A 116 -22.52 9.43 13.88
N GLY A 117 -22.64 9.42 12.54
CA GLY A 117 -23.45 10.37 11.75
C GLY A 117 -24.89 9.95 11.39
N TYR A 118 -25.23 8.66 11.49
CA TYR A 118 -26.59 8.18 11.19
C TYR A 118 -27.51 8.29 12.42
N GLY A 119 -27.87 9.52 12.75
CA GLY A 119 -29.07 9.80 13.53
C GLY A 119 -30.32 9.51 12.68
N ASP A 120 -31.05 8.45 13.04
CA ASP A 120 -32.50 8.32 12.88
C ASP A 120 -33.12 8.62 11.50
N SER A 121 -32.64 7.98 10.43
CA SER A 121 -33.34 8.00 9.14
C SER A 121 -33.26 6.65 8.43
N PHE A 122 -33.98 5.67 8.97
CA PHE A 122 -34.24 4.40 8.30
C PHE A 122 -35.43 4.59 7.35
N LYS A 123 -35.17 4.95 6.08
CA LYS A 123 -36.16 4.76 5.01
C LYS A 123 -35.93 3.39 4.38
N ASP A 124 -36.83 2.49 4.76
CA ASP A 124 -37.46 1.42 4.00
C ASP A 124 -36.90 1.16 2.58
N TYR A 125 -35.88 0.30 2.50
CA TYR A 125 -35.57 -0.47 1.28
C TYR A 125 -35.25 -1.90 1.73
N GLU A 126 -36.05 -2.86 1.27
CA GLU A 126 -35.88 -4.31 1.46
C GLU A 126 -34.57 -4.82 0.81
N LEU A 127 -33.45 -4.55 1.48
CA LEU A 127 -32.16 -5.19 1.26
C LEU A 127 -31.80 -5.90 2.56
N ASP A 128 -31.53 -7.22 2.46
CA ASP A 128 -31.06 -8.17 3.48
C ASP A 128 -30.70 -7.51 4.83
N VAL A 129 -31.75 -7.21 5.60
CA VAL A 129 -31.73 -6.29 6.74
C VAL A 129 -30.71 -6.78 7.77
N GLU A 130 -30.61 -8.08 7.98
CA GLU A 130 -29.72 -8.66 8.97
C GLU A 130 -28.22 -8.40 8.71
N LYS A 131 -27.81 -8.33 7.43
CA LYS A 131 -26.40 -8.13 7.04
C LYS A 131 -25.95 -6.68 7.11
N GLN A 132 -26.80 -5.76 6.64
CA GLN A 132 -26.58 -4.33 6.77
C GLN A 132 -26.52 -3.93 8.25
N TRP A 133 -27.42 -4.49 9.07
CA TRP A 133 -27.45 -4.24 10.50
C TRP A 133 -26.21 -4.78 11.23
N GLN A 134 -25.65 -5.94 10.87
CA GLN A 134 -24.40 -6.44 11.47
C GLN A 134 -23.18 -5.57 11.12
N MET A 135 -23.06 -5.11 9.87
CA MET A 135 -21.97 -4.20 9.48
C MET A 135 -22.10 -2.83 10.14
N GLU A 136 -23.31 -2.28 10.24
CA GLU A 136 -23.56 -0.98 10.86
C GLU A 136 -23.45 -1.02 12.39
N THR A 137 -23.83 -2.13 13.04
CA THR A 137 -23.74 -2.25 14.51
C THR A 137 -22.32 -2.42 15.00
N VAL A 138 -21.45 -3.10 14.23
CA VAL A 138 -20.04 -3.32 14.61
C VAL A 138 -19.29 -2.00 14.75
N TRP A 139 -19.52 -1.05 13.85
CA TRP A 139 -18.85 0.26 13.92
C TRP A 139 -19.55 1.25 14.86
N LYS A 140 -20.83 1.02 15.22
CA LYS A 140 -21.54 1.78 16.26
C LYS A 140 -21.02 1.46 17.67
N ASN A 141 -20.65 0.21 17.91
CA ASN A 141 -20.08 -0.25 19.18
C ASN A 141 -18.75 -0.99 18.92
N PRO A 142 -17.70 -0.28 18.47
CA PRO A 142 -16.40 -0.89 18.24
C PRO A 142 -15.78 -1.32 19.58
N SER A 143 -14.81 -2.23 19.53
CA SER A 143 -14.07 -2.63 20.71
C SER A 143 -13.43 -1.42 21.43
N GLU A 144 -13.53 -1.41 22.77
CA GLU A 144 -13.06 -0.30 23.63
C GLU A 144 -11.58 0.05 23.41
N SER A 145 -10.76 -0.93 22.99
CA SER A 145 -9.35 -0.76 22.69
C SER A 145 -9.07 -0.13 21.33
N LEU A 146 -10.03 -0.12 20.41
CA LEU A 146 -9.78 0.23 19.01
C LEU A 146 -9.48 1.73 18.81
N LYS A 147 -10.38 2.61 19.28
CA LYS A 147 -10.23 4.07 19.17
C LYS A 147 -8.90 4.57 19.79
N PRO A 148 -8.55 4.25 21.05
CA PRO A 148 -7.29 4.72 21.64
C PRO A 148 -6.06 4.14 20.92
N ARG A 149 -6.14 2.90 20.42
CA ARG A 149 -5.02 2.30 19.68
C ARG A 149 -4.79 2.96 18.33
N ILE A 150 -5.86 3.32 17.61
CA ILE A 150 -5.74 4.08 16.34
C ILE A 150 -5.05 5.43 16.59
N GLU A 151 -5.42 6.15 17.65
CA GLU A 151 -4.81 7.43 18.00
C GLU A 151 -3.31 7.30 18.32
N GLU A 152 -2.90 6.22 18.99
CA GLU A 152 -1.50 5.89 19.23
C GLU A 152 -0.75 5.64 17.92
N ILE A 153 -1.31 4.82 17.04
CA ILE A 153 -0.74 4.53 15.71
C ILE A 153 -0.59 5.84 14.91
N GLU A 154 -1.62 6.68 14.88
CA GLU A 154 -1.60 7.98 14.18
C GLU A 154 -0.56 8.94 14.76
N ARG A 155 -0.37 8.96 16.09
CA ARG A 155 0.74 9.71 16.73
C ARG A 155 2.10 9.21 16.27
N GLY A 156 2.29 7.89 16.20
CA GLY A 156 3.52 7.30 15.66
C GLY A 156 3.76 7.69 14.19
N LEU A 157 2.71 7.60 13.35
CA LEU A 157 2.77 8.00 11.95
C LEU A 157 3.11 9.49 11.77
N ARG A 158 2.61 10.37 12.65
CA ARG A 158 2.91 11.82 12.62
C ARG A 158 4.38 12.13 12.81
N LEU A 159 5.12 11.26 13.50
CA LEU A 159 6.56 11.39 13.69
C LEU A 159 7.34 10.70 12.56
N MET A 160 6.94 9.47 12.20
CA MET A 160 7.72 8.61 11.30
C MET A 160 7.62 9.03 9.84
N VAL A 161 6.43 9.40 9.36
CA VAL A 161 6.22 9.75 7.95
C VAL A 161 7.05 10.99 7.54
N PRO A 162 7.02 12.11 8.29
CA PRO A 162 7.86 13.27 7.96
C PRO A 162 9.36 12.96 8.05
N ALA A 163 9.80 12.16 9.02
CA ALA A 163 11.20 11.79 9.17
C ALA A 163 11.72 10.99 7.95
N LEU A 164 10.94 10.02 7.47
CA LEU A 164 11.26 9.23 6.28
C LEU A 164 11.28 10.10 5.01
N LEU A 165 10.30 11.02 4.88
CA LEU A 165 10.27 11.96 3.77
C LEU A 165 11.45 12.94 3.80
N GLY A 166 11.87 13.38 4.99
CA GLY A 166 13.06 14.20 5.18
C GLY A 166 14.33 13.50 4.69
N ARG A 167 14.50 12.22 5.05
CA ARG A 167 15.63 11.40 4.57
C ARG A 167 15.62 11.22 3.05
N LEU A 168 14.45 10.94 2.45
CA LEU A 168 14.30 10.87 1.00
C LEU A 168 14.75 12.17 0.32
N LYS A 169 14.21 13.31 0.78
CA LYS A 169 14.53 14.62 0.21
C LYS A 169 16.01 14.94 0.34
N ALA A 170 16.61 14.66 1.50
CA ALA A 170 18.04 14.86 1.72
C ALA A 170 18.89 14.02 0.75
N ALA A 171 18.52 12.75 0.52
CA ALA A 171 19.23 11.89 -0.42
C ALA A 171 19.10 12.38 -1.87
N GLN A 172 17.90 12.82 -2.26
CA GLN A 172 17.67 13.41 -3.59
C GLN A 172 18.45 14.72 -3.79
N MET A 173 18.50 15.60 -2.79
CA MET A 173 19.28 16.84 -2.86
C MET A 173 20.77 16.55 -3.00
N ARG A 174 21.33 15.68 -2.15
CA ARG A 174 22.75 15.30 -2.25
C ARG A 174 23.09 14.67 -3.60
N PHE A 175 22.20 13.86 -4.16
CA PHE A 175 22.37 13.32 -5.51
C PHE A 175 22.45 14.44 -6.55
N VAL A 176 21.51 15.38 -6.52
CA VAL A 176 21.47 16.53 -7.45
C VAL A 176 22.71 17.40 -7.30
N ASP A 177 23.12 17.72 -6.08
CA ASP A 177 24.31 18.54 -5.79
C ASP A 177 25.58 17.87 -6.34
N CYS A 178 25.73 16.56 -6.13
CA CYS A 178 26.88 15.81 -6.64
C CYS A 178 26.92 15.78 -8.17
N VAL A 179 25.76 15.63 -8.81
CA VAL A 179 25.64 15.64 -10.28
C VAL A 179 25.94 17.02 -10.84
N ALA A 180 25.36 18.07 -10.25
CA ALA A 180 25.52 19.45 -10.70
C ALA A 180 26.97 19.92 -10.59
N ALA A 181 27.66 19.60 -9.49
CA ALA A 181 29.04 20.01 -9.26
C ALA A 181 30.05 19.48 -10.30
N LYS A 182 29.71 18.40 -11.01
CA LYS A 182 30.61 17.71 -11.94
C LYS A 182 30.00 17.54 -13.34
N TRP A 183 28.99 18.33 -13.69
CA TRP A 183 28.27 18.16 -14.96
C TRP A 183 29.11 18.60 -16.16
N PRO A 184 29.42 17.71 -17.13
CA PRO A 184 30.24 18.07 -18.28
C PRO A 184 29.43 18.68 -19.43
N GLU A 185 30.06 19.60 -20.17
CA GLU A 185 29.40 20.42 -21.20
C GLU A 185 29.10 19.67 -22.50
N ASN A 186 29.97 18.75 -22.96
CA ASN A 186 29.87 18.22 -24.33
C ASN A 186 30.00 16.69 -24.50
N ASP A 187 30.14 15.89 -23.42
CA ASP A 187 30.24 14.43 -23.55
C ASP A 187 29.14 13.66 -22.77
N GLY A 188 28.32 12.92 -23.51
CA GLY A 188 27.27 12.06 -22.95
C GLY A 188 27.77 10.85 -22.15
N ASN A 189 28.94 10.29 -22.48
CA ASN A 189 29.56 9.21 -21.72
C ASN A 189 30.10 9.69 -20.38
N GLU A 190 30.68 10.90 -20.34
CA GLU A 190 31.12 11.54 -19.10
C GLU A 190 29.93 11.90 -18.20
N ARG A 191 28.84 12.45 -18.78
CA ARG A 191 27.56 12.68 -18.04
C ARG A 191 27.06 11.39 -17.38
N ALA A 192 27.09 10.30 -18.14
CA ALA A 192 26.67 8.99 -17.64
C ALA A 192 27.55 8.48 -16.49
N ALA A 193 28.86 8.72 -16.56
CA ALA A 193 29.79 8.35 -15.49
C ALA A 193 29.54 9.17 -14.22
N VAL A 194 29.36 10.49 -14.35
CA VAL A 194 29.06 11.39 -13.21
C VAL A 194 27.78 10.97 -12.50
N VAL A 195 26.71 10.71 -13.25
CA VAL A 195 25.43 10.24 -12.69
C VAL A 195 25.59 8.92 -11.95
N ARG A 196 26.34 7.95 -12.52
CA ARG A 196 26.57 6.66 -11.85
C ARG A 196 27.31 6.81 -10.53
N VAL A 197 28.37 7.62 -10.50
CA VAL A 197 29.17 7.86 -9.29
C VAL A 197 28.32 8.54 -8.21
N ALA A 198 27.56 9.59 -8.58
CA ALA A 198 26.67 10.28 -7.64
C ALA A 198 25.54 9.37 -7.13
N ALA A 199 25.08 8.41 -7.95
CA ALA A 199 24.00 7.51 -7.59
C ALA A 199 24.37 6.46 -6.53
N VAL A 200 25.65 6.09 -6.36
CA VAL A 200 26.04 4.95 -5.51
C VAL A 200 25.50 5.08 -4.08
N ALA A 201 25.91 6.13 -3.37
CA ALA A 201 25.53 6.32 -1.97
C ALA A 201 24.04 6.69 -1.82
N GLU A 202 23.51 7.49 -2.76
CA GLU A 202 22.15 8.00 -2.62
C GLU A 202 21.10 6.94 -2.99
N MET A 203 21.35 6.07 -3.97
CA MET A 203 20.45 4.95 -4.25
C MET A 203 20.46 3.91 -3.13
N GLU A 204 21.58 3.74 -2.43
CA GLU A 204 21.62 2.94 -1.20
C GLU A 204 20.73 3.54 -0.11
N GLU A 205 20.82 4.84 0.14
CA GLU A 205 19.97 5.50 1.15
C GLU A 205 18.50 5.46 0.75
N LEU A 206 18.17 5.72 -0.51
CA LEU A 206 16.81 5.58 -1.04
C LEU A 206 16.28 4.15 -0.83
N ALA A 207 17.09 3.12 -1.06
CA ALA A 207 16.70 1.74 -0.82
C ALA A 207 16.47 1.44 0.67
N ARG A 208 17.25 2.04 1.59
CA ARG A 208 17.03 1.94 3.04
C ARG A 208 15.73 2.63 3.45
N VAL A 209 15.50 3.87 3.03
CA VAL A 209 14.25 4.62 3.29
C VAL A 209 13.06 3.84 2.77
N PHE A 210 13.13 3.29 1.56
CA PHE A 210 12.06 2.48 0.97
C PHE A 210 11.68 1.28 1.85
N LYS A 211 12.69 0.54 2.35
CA LYS A 211 12.48 -0.59 3.27
C LYS A 211 11.87 -0.15 4.60
N ASP A 212 12.33 0.97 5.15
CA ASP A 212 11.79 1.49 6.41
C ASP A 212 10.32 1.88 6.27
N VAL A 213 9.90 2.41 5.12
CA VAL A 213 8.49 2.72 4.85
C VAL A 213 7.65 1.45 4.70
N ASN A 214 8.15 0.41 4.03
CA ASN A 214 7.46 -0.89 3.95
C ASN A 214 7.28 -1.52 5.33
N ARG A 215 8.31 -1.44 6.20
CA ARG A 215 8.22 -1.88 7.60
C ARG A 215 7.16 -1.11 8.35
N LEU A 216 7.09 0.21 8.15
CA LEU A 216 6.05 1.06 8.73
C LEU A 216 4.65 0.61 8.28
N ARG A 217 4.42 0.43 6.98
CA ARG A 217 3.14 -0.08 6.44
C ARG A 217 2.75 -1.42 7.06
N ARG A 218 3.72 -2.34 7.15
CA ARG A 218 3.52 -3.68 7.74
C ARG A 218 3.19 -3.62 9.23
N SER A 219 3.87 -2.76 10.00
CA SER A 219 3.58 -2.56 11.42
C SER A 219 2.19 -1.97 11.59
N THR A 220 1.87 -0.88 10.88
CA THR A 220 0.57 -0.19 10.96
C THR A 220 -0.60 -1.13 10.70
N ILE A 221 -0.60 -1.89 9.58
CA ILE A 221 -1.72 -2.80 9.30
C ILE A 221 -1.83 -3.93 10.34
N SER A 222 -0.70 -4.42 10.85
CA SER A 222 -0.69 -5.49 11.85
C SER A 222 -1.19 -5.00 13.21
N GLU A 223 -0.81 -3.80 13.61
CA GLU A 223 -1.25 -3.18 14.87
C GLU A 223 -2.73 -2.80 14.83
N ILE A 224 -3.24 -2.36 13.68
CA ILE A 224 -4.68 -2.12 13.49
C ILE A 224 -5.46 -3.43 13.67
N VAL A 225 -5.08 -4.49 12.94
CA VAL A 225 -5.79 -5.78 13.00
C VAL A 225 -5.68 -6.43 14.38
N ALA A 226 -4.54 -6.29 15.06
CA ALA A 226 -4.36 -6.81 16.42
C ALA A 226 -5.24 -6.11 17.47
N ALA A 227 -5.70 -4.89 17.19
CA ALA A 227 -6.58 -4.12 18.06
C ALA A 227 -8.08 -4.41 17.86
N MET A 228 -8.40 -5.23 16.87
CA MET A 228 -9.74 -5.55 16.42
C MET A 228 -10.16 -6.95 16.85
N THR A 229 -11.45 -7.14 17.05
CA THR A 229 -12.09 -8.46 17.02
C THR A 229 -11.96 -9.09 15.63
N THR A 230 -12.14 -10.41 15.54
CA THR A 230 -12.09 -11.12 14.26
C THR A 230 -13.06 -10.55 13.22
N TYR A 231 -14.24 -10.12 13.64
CA TYR A 231 -15.25 -9.59 12.74
C TYR A 231 -14.92 -8.17 12.26
N GLU A 232 -14.49 -7.28 13.16
CA GLU A 232 -13.98 -5.94 12.79
C GLU A 232 -12.79 -6.05 11.81
N ALA A 233 -11.84 -6.95 12.09
CA ALA A 233 -10.69 -7.20 11.23
C ALA A 233 -11.10 -7.75 9.85
N ALA A 234 -12.10 -8.63 9.80
CA ALA A 234 -12.64 -9.15 8.55
C ALA A 234 -13.25 -8.04 7.69
N LEU A 235 -14.10 -7.19 8.26
CA LEU A 235 -14.70 -6.06 7.56
C LEU A 235 -13.64 -5.05 7.09
N PHE A 236 -12.70 -4.68 7.96
CA PHE A 236 -11.62 -3.75 7.63
C PHE A 236 -10.75 -4.28 6.48
N LEU A 237 -10.28 -5.53 6.57
CA LEU A 237 -9.42 -6.12 5.54
C LEU A 237 -10.18 -6.39 4.23
N GLN A 238 -11.47 -6.74 4.30
CA GLN A 238 -12.32 -6.83 3.12
C GLN A 238 -12.37 -5.48 2.40
N ALA A 239 -12.65 -4.39 3.12
CA ALA A 239 -12.71 -3.06 2.54
C ALA A 239 -11.36 -2.60 1.99
N LEU A 240 -10.26 -2.88 2.68
CA LEU A 240 -8.92 -2.58 2.19
C LEU A 240 -8.61 -3.35 0.90
N ALA A 241 -8.95 -4.64 0.83
CA ALA A 241 -8.79 -5.45 -0.36
C ALA A 241 -9.65 -4.94 -1.52
N GLN A 242 -10.91 -4.58 -1.25
CA GLN A 242 -11.81 -3.97 -2.23
C GLN A 242 -11.28 -2.64 -2.75
N PHE A 243 -10.74 -1.79 -1.87
CA PHE A 243 -10.12 -0.53 -2.26
C PHE A 243 -8.95 -0.77 -3.23
N VAL A 244 -8.02 -1.66 -2.88
CA VAL A 244 -6.86 -2.00 -3.72
C VAL A 244 -7.27 -2.58 -5.08
N VAL A 245 -8.26 -3.48 -5.09
CA VAL A 245 -8.79 -4.07 -6.33
C VAL A 245 -9.52 -3.00 -7.16
N GLY A 246 -10.28 -2.13 -6.50
CA GLY A 246 -11.07 -1.06 -7.10
C GLY A 246 -10.23 -0.04 -7.85
N LEU A 247 -9.09 0.39 -7.28
CA LEU A 247 -8.16 1.31 -7.96
C LEU A 247 -7.77 0.79 -9.35
N ARG A 248 -7.53 -0.52 -9.47
CA ARG A 248 -7.10 -1.12 -10.74
C ARG A 248 -8.26 -1.33 -11.73
N ASN A 249 -9.46 -1.59 -11.24
CA ASN A 249 -10.64 -1.78 -12.10
C ASN A 249 -11.10 -0.46 -12.73
N LEU A 250 -11.06 0.64 -11.97
CA LEU A 250 -11.37 1.98 -12.49
C LEU A 250 -10.38 2.41 -13.58
N ASP A 251 -9.10 2.07 -13.41
CA ASP A 251 -8.07 2.28 -14.42
C ASP A 251 -8.34 1.50 -15.73
N LEU A 252 -8.97 0.32 -15.66
CA LEU A 252 -9.32 -0.48 -16.84
C LEU A 252 -10.57 0.08 -17.53
N ALA A 253 -11.59 0.50 -16.78
CA ALA A 253 -12.82 1.08 -17.32
C ALA A 253 -12.57 2.40 -18.07
N HIS A 254 -11.65 3.23 -17.58
CA HIS A 254 -11.25 4.47 -18.28
C HIS A 254 -10.55 4.19 -19.62
N LYS A 255 -9.83 3.08 -19.74
CA LYS A 255 -9.11 2.70 -20.97
C LYS A 255 -9.99 2.04 -22.04
N SER A 256 -11.12 1.46 -21.66
CA SER A 256 -12.08 0.87 -22.60
C SER A 256 -13.05 1.89 -23.23
N GLY A 257 -13.05 3.14 -22.74
CA GLY A 257 -13.89 4.23 -23.24
C GLY A 257 -13.18 5.24 -24.14
N GLN A 258 -11.94 4.96 -24.57
CA GLN A 258 -11.15 5.73 -25.54
C GLN A 258 -10.88 4.86 -26.77
#